data_AF-A0A2P5B1S0-F1
#
_entry.id   AF-A0A2P5B1S0-F1
#
_cell.length_a   1.000
_cell.length_b   1.000
_cell.length_c   1.000
_cell.angle_alpha   90.00
_cell.angle_beta   90.00
_cell.angle_gamma   90.00
#
_symmetry.space_group_name_H-M   'P 1'
#
loop_
_entity.id
_entity.type
_entity.pdbx_description
1 polymer ?
#
loop_
_entity_poly.entity_id
_entity_poly.type
_entity_poly.pdbx_seq_one_letter_code
_entity_poly.pdbx_strand_id
1 'polypeptide(L)'
;MLNQYNALYQGNMTVDEYYARFLKLSQYAFVPGTDPKLQVVQFRSHLRHDIKSKVAVFPVTSLIDVVSTAQRAESQLAEKQSRNNKATYGGSNKKMNEKN
;
A
#
# COMPACT_ATOMS: atom_id res chain seq x y z
N MET A 1 21.94 -6.41 -8.52
CA MET A 1 21.28 -5.68 -7.42
C MET A 1 20.58 -4.41 -7.90
N LEU A 2 21.24 -3.51 -8.64
CA LEU A 2 20.59 -2.30 -9.20
C LEU A 2 19.40 -2.60 -10.12
N ASN A 3 19.51 -3.62 -11.00
CA ASN A 3 18.39 -4.05 -11.84
C ASN A 3 17.18 -4.57 -11.03
N GLN A 4 17.43 -5.22 -9.89
CA GLN A 4 16.37 -5.69 -8.99
C GLN A 4 15.70 -4.52 -8.26
N TYR A 5 16.46 -3.48 -7.91
CA TYR A 5 15.93 -2.25 -7.33
C TYR A 5 15.01 -1.53 -8.32
N ASN A 6 15.44 -1.35 -9.57
CA ASN A 6 14.64 -0.69 -10.61
C ASN A 6 13.38 -1.48 -11.00
N ALA A 7 13.40 -2.80 -10.84
CA ALA A 7 12.26 -3.66 -11.09
C ALA A 7 11.40 -3.92 -9.83
N LEU A 8 11.69 -3.25 -8.69
CA LEU A 8 10.98 -3.50 -7.45
C LEU A 8 9.64 -2.75 -7.41
N TYR A 9 8.55 -3.49 -7.56
CA TYR A 9 7.19 -3.03 -7.34
C TYR A 9 6.61 -3.70 -6.08
N GLN A 10 5.69 -3.02 -5.39
CA GLN A 10 5.00 -3.60 -4.24
C GLN A 10 4.27 -4.90 -4.63
N GLY A 11 3.52 -4.88 -5.73
CA GLY A 11 2.78 -6.05 -6.19
C GLY A 11 1.82 -6.59 -5.12
N ASN A 12 2.00 -7.87 -4.76
CA ASN A 12 1.19 -8.55 -3.72
C ASN A 12 1.78 -8.45 -2.31
N MET A 13 2.94 -7.82 -2.15
CA MET A 13 3.57 -7.64 -0.85
C MET A 13 2.79 -6.63 0.00
N THR A 14 2.82 -6.83 1.31
CA THR A 14 2.39 -5.79 2.24
C THR A 14 3.30 -4.57 2.13
N VAL A 15 2.86 -3.42 2.64
CA VAL A 15 3.70 -2.22 2.66
C VAL A 15 5.00 -2.48 3.44
N ASP A 16 4.94 -3.26 4.51
CA ASP A 16 6.10 -3.59 5.35
C ASP A 16 7.12 -4.49 4.64
N GLU A 17 6.64 -5.54 3.97
CA GLU A 17 7.47 -6.43 3.16
C GLU A 17 8.15 -5.69 2.02
N TYR A 18 7.39 -4.82 1.34
CA TYR A 18 7.90 -3.96 0.29
C TYR A 18 8.96 -2.99 0.83
N TYR A 19 8.71 -2.35 1.97
CA TYR A 19 9.65 -1.44 2.62
C TYR A 19 10.97 -2.13 3.01
N ALA A 20 10.89 -3.31 3.62
CA ALA A 20 12.07 -4.09 3.98
C ALA A 20 12.92 -4.45 2.75
N ARG A 21 12.28 -4.86 1.65
CA ARG A 21 12.99 -5.14 0.38
C ARG A 21 13.55 -3.87 -0.25
N PHE A 22 12.80 -2.77 -0.21
CA PHE A 22 13.24 -1.49 -0.71
C PHE A 22 14.52 -1.04 0.00
N LEU A 23 14.55 -1.05 1.33
CA LEU A 23 15.75 -0.71 2.11
C LEU A 23 16.94 -1.59 1.74
N LYS A 24 16.75 -2.90 1.69
CA LYS A 24 17.82 -3.87 1.36
C LYS A 24 18.41 -3.64 -0.05
N LEU A 25 17.60 -3.19 -1.00
CA LEU A 25 18.07 -2.92 -2.36
C LEU A 25 18.60 -1.50 -2.52
N SER A 26 18.04 -0.54 -1.78
CA SER A 26 18.40 0.88 -1.79
C SER A 26 19.87 1.10 -1.41
N GLN A 27 20.43 0.27 -0.52
CA GLN A 27 21.84 0.36 -0.13
C GLN A 27 22.83 0.15 -1.29
N TYR A 28 22.37 -0.48 -2.39
CA TYR A 28 23.17 -0.70 -3.60
C TYR A 28 22.85 0.30 -4.71
N ALA A 29 21.79 1.11 -4.55
CA ALA A 29 21.30 2.03 -5.56
C ALA A 29 21.57 3.50 -5.20
N PHE A 30 21.53 3.84 -3.91
CA PHE A 30 21.79 5.19 -3.43
C PHE A 30 23.18 5.27 -2.85
N VAL A 31 24.08 5.90 -3.59
CA VAL A 31 25.43 6.24 -3.10
C VAL A 31 25.35 7.42 -2.13
N PRO A 32 26.33 7.59 -1.21
CA PRO A 32 26.43 8.78 -0.38
C PRO A 32 26.35 10.06 -1.22
N GLY A 33 25.47 10.99 -0.84
CA GLY A 33 25.21 12.21 -1.60
C GLY A 33 23.98 12.17 -2.51
N THR A 34 23.28 11.03 -2.62
CA THR A 34 22.01 10.99 -3.36
C THR A 34 20.91 11.71 -2.59
N ASP A 35 20.09 12.52 -3.30
CA ASP A 35 18.98 13.27 -2.70
C ASP A 35 17.98 12.31 -2.02
N PRO A 36 17.74 12.42 -0.70
CA PRO A 36 16.74 11.63 0.01
C PRO A 36 15.34 11.71 -0.60
N LYS A 37 15.00 12.81 -1.29
CA LYS A 37 13.70 12.96 -1.97
C LYS A 37 13.52 11.95 -3.10
N LEU A 38 14.59 11.53 -3.76
CA LEU A 38 14.51 10.52 -4.81
C LEU A 38 14.05 9.17 -4.25
N GLN A 39 14.45 8.82 -3.02
CA GLN A 39 13.97 7.62 -2.33
C GLN A 39 12.46 7.68 -2.11
N VAL A 40 11.95 8.84 -1.68
CA VAL A 40 10.51 9.06 -1.46
C VAL A 40 9.74 8.92 -2.77
N VAL A 41 10.21 9.58 -3.83
CA VAL A 41 9.56 9.55 -5.16
C VAL A 41 9.54 8.12 -5.70
N GLN A 42 10.66 7.39 -5.59
CA GLN A 42 10.77 6.05 -6.13
C GLN A 42 9.89 5.06 -5.36
N PHE A 43 9.94 5.09 -4.03
CA PHE A 43 9.08 4.26 -3.18
C PHE A 43 7.61 4.49 -3.52
N ARG A 44 7.16 5.76 -3.56
CA ARG A 44 5.77 6.13 -3.86
C ARG A 44 5.33 5.67 -5.25
N SER A 45 6.21 5.75 -6.24
CA SER A 45 5.86 5.46 -7.65
C SER A 45 5.55 3.98 -7.89
N HIS A 46 6.16 3.11 -7.09
CA HIS A 46 6.13 1.65 -7.22
C HIS A 46 5.19 0.96 -6.21
N LEU A 47 4.47 1.73 -5.40
CA LEU A 47 3.36 1.24 -4.60
C LEU A 47 2.22 0.70 -5.48
N ARG A 48 1.45 -0.24 -4.93
CA ARG A 48 0.23 -0.74 -5.57
C ARG A 48 -0.75 0.41 -5.80
N HIS A 49 -1.46 0.38 -6.92
CA HIS A 49 -2.25 1.51 -7.42
C HIS A 49 -3.27 2.07 -6.41
N ASP A 50 -3.98 1.18 -5.73
CA ASP A 50 -4.95 1.50 -4.68
C ASP A 50 -4.32 2.27 -3.51
N ILE A 51 -3.16 1.83 -3.01
CA ILE A 51 -2.41 2.49 -1.94
C ILE A 51 -1.80 3.79 -2.45
N LYS A 52 -1.16 3.77 -3.62
CA LYS A 52 -0.54 4.93 -4.28
C LYS A 52 -1.54 6.09 -4.44
N SER A 53 -2.77 5.80 -4.86
CA SER A 53 -3.81 6.82 -5.02
C SER A 53 -4.16 7.52 -3.71
N LYS A 54 -4.22 6.78 -2.60
CA LYS A 54 -4.46 7.33 -1.26
C LYS A 54 -3.27 8.14 -0.75
N VAL A 55 -2.06 7.63 -0.94
CA VAL A 55 -0.82 8.30 -0.53
C VAL A 55 -0.60 9.61 -1.29
N ALA A 56 -0.97 9.68 -2.58
CA ALA A 56 -0.77 10.85 -3.42
C ALA A 56 -1.53 12.11 -2.94
N VAL A 57 -2.58 11.93 -2.13
CA VAL A 57 -3.36 13.04 -1.55
C VAL A 57 -2.59 13.75 -0.43
N PHE A 58 -1.65 13.06 0.21
CA PHE A 58 -0.92 13.60 1.35
C PHE A 58 0.43 14.19 0.93
N PRO A 59 0.78 15.38 1.44
CA PRO A 59 2.14 15.89 1.31
C PRO A 59 3.06 15.02 2.17
N VAL A 60 3.92 14.23 1.53
CA VAL A 60 4.93 13.40 2.19
C VAL A 60 6.31 13.97 1.92
N THR A 61 7.09 14.21 2.98
CA THR A 61 8.40 14.87 2.92
C THR A 61 9.56 13.94 3.18
N SER A 62 9.32 12.79 3.82
CA SER A 62 10.34 11.80 4.15
C SER A 62 9.91 10.38 3.78
N LEU A 63 10.87 9.46 3.76
CA LEU A 63 10.62 8.05 3.50
C LEU A 63 9.72 7.43 4.59
N ILE A 64 9.88 7.87 5.84
CA ILE A 64 9.05 7.39 6.95
C ILE A 64 7.60 7.87 6.78
N ASP A 65 7.38 9.13 6.39
CA ASP A 65 6.04 9.67 6.18
C ASP A 65 5.27 8.88 5.11
N VAL A 66 5.94 8.57 3.99
CA VAL A 66 5.31 7.82 2.90
C VAL A 66 5.00 6.39 3.31
N VAL A 67 5.88 5.74 4.07
CA VAL A 67 5.66 4.38 4.60
C VAL A 67 4.48 4.36 5.56
N SER A 68 4.46 5.27 6.55
CA SER A 68 3.35 5.36 7.52
C SER A 68 2.01 5.67 6.85
N THR A 69 2.01 6.54 5.83
CA THR A 69 0.80 6.85 5.06
C THR A 69 0.34 5.64 4.24
N ALA A 70 1.27 4.91 3.63
CA ALA A 70 0.98 3.69 2.87
C ALA A 70 0.42 2.58 3.77
N GLN A 71 0.99 2.36 4.97
CA GLN A 71 0.48 1.40 5.96
C GLN A 71 -0.97 1.72 6.35
N ARG A 72 -1.28 2.98 6.66
CA ARG A 72 -2.65 3.41 6.97
C ARG A 72 -3.61 3.17 5.80
N ALA A 73 -3.16 3.45 4.58
CA ALA A 73 -3.95 3.18 3.38
C ALA A 73 -4.23 1.68 3.19
N GLU A 74 -3.22 0.83 3.42
CA GLU A 74 -3.36 -0.63 3.38
C GLU A 74 -4.37 -1.14 4.42
N SER A 75 -4.29 -0.67 5.67
CA SER A 75 -5.25 -1.04 6.72
C SER A 75 -6.68 -0.61 6.37
N GLN A 76 -6.87 0.61 5.86
CA GLN A 76 -8.20 1.09 5.45
C GLN A 76 -8.80 0.26 4.32
N LEU A 77 -7.98 -0.21 3.38
CA LEU A 77 -8.42 -1.05 2.28
C LEU A 77 -8.82 -2.44 2.78
N ALA A 78 -8.04 -3.03 3.69
CA ALA A 78 -8.36 -4.31 4.33
C ALA A 78 -9.68 -4.23 5.13
N GLU A 79 -9.88 -3.14 5.89
CA GLU A 79 -11.13 -2.89 6.61
C GLU A 79 -12.32 -2.77 5.66
N LYS A 80 -12.21 -2.00 4.58
CA LYS A 80 -13.28 -1.85 3.59
C LYS A 80 -13.65 -3.18 2.95
N GLN A 81 -12.65 -4.01 2.61
CA GLN A 81 -12.88 -5.34 2.06
C GLN A 81 -13.62 -6.24 3.05
N SER A 82 -13.23 -6.22 4.34
CA SER A 82 -13.89 -7.00 5.38
C SER A 82 -15.35 -6.60 5.61
N ARG A 83 -15.66 -5.29 5.55
CA ARG A 83 -17.03 -4.77 5.68
C ARG A 83 -17.91 -5.19 4.50
N ASN A 84 -17.37 -5.10 3.29
CA ASN A 84 -18.09 -5.54 2.09
C ASN A 84 -18.42 -7.04 2.14
N ASN A 85 -17.46 -7.87 2.57
CA ASN A 85 -17.69 -9.31 2.72
C ASN A 85 -18.78 -9.64 3.77
N LYS A 86 -18.88 -8.86 4.86
CA LYS A 86 -19.94 -9.05 5.86
C LYS A 86 -21.33 -8.65 5.33
N ALA A 87 -21.41 -7.63 4.48
CA ALA A 87 -22.69 -7.18 3.89
C ALA A 87 -23.29 -8.22 2.93
N THR A 88 -22.46 -8.93 2.16
CA THR A 88 -22.92 -9.97 1.21
C THR A 88 -23.50 -11.20 1.91
N TYR A 89 -23.05 -11.53 3.13
CA TYR A 89 -23.57 -12.67 3.90
C TYR A 89 -24.81 -12.36 4.76
N GLY A 90 -25.16 -11.08 4.96
CA GLY A 90 -26.30 -10.67 5.80
C GLY A 90 -27.62 -10.44 5.06
N GLY A 91 -27.64 -10.55 3.73
CA GLY A 91 -28.75 -10.09 2.87
C GLY A 91 -29.88 -11.09 2.58
N SER A 92 -29.78 -12.34 3.00
CA SER A 92 -30.72 -13.39 2.60
C SER A 92 -31.35 -14.08 3.81
N ASN A 93 -32.40 -13.49 4.43
CA ASN A 93 -33.40 -14.20 5.25
C ASN A 93 -34.51 -13.27 5.80
N LYS A 94 -35.15 -12.46 4.95
CA LYS A 94 -36.36 -11.76 5.41
C LYS A 94 -37.34 -11.53 4.27
N LYS A 95 -38.11 -12.57 3.93
CA LYS A 95 -39.50 -12.52 3.47
C LYS A 95 -39.93 -13.90 2.99
N MET A 96 -40.76 -14.56 3.79
CA MET A 96 -41.94 -15.32 3.36
C MET A 96 -42.42 -16.14 4.55
N ASN A 97 -43.09 -15.47 5.49
CA ASN A 97 -44.13 -16.15 6.25
C ASN A 97 -45.24 -15.15 6.54
N GLU A 98 -46.18 -15.05 5.61
CA GLU A 98 -47.52 -14.53 5.86
C GLU A 98 -48.37 -14.86 4.63
N LYS A 99 -49.22 -15.88 4.76
CA LYS A 99 -50.67 -15.72 4.70
C LYS A 99 -51.34 -17.07 4.98
N ASN A 100 -52.23 -17.00 5.98
CA ASN A 100 -53.28 -17.96 6.30
C ASN A 100 -54.20 -18.21 5.10
#